data_AF-A0A954VMY7-F1
#
_entry.id   AF-A0A954VMY7-F1
#
_cell.length_a   1.000
_cell.length_b   1.000
_cell.length_c   1.000
_cell.angle_alpha   90.00
_cell.angle_beta   90.00
_cell.angle_gamma   90.00
#
_symmetry.space_group_name_H-M   'P 1'
#
loop_
_entity.id
_entity.type
_entity.pdbx_description
1 polymer ?
#
loop_
_entity_poly.entity_id
_entity_poly.type
_entity_poly.pdbx_seq_one_letter_code
_entity_poly.pdbx_strand_id
1 'polypeptide(L)'
;MANIRQLDKRRKSVRNIRKITRTMELIATARFKKAMDRAAAANDYTERITQIVRDLASAGLEVSHPLLADRPQLNHATLLMLTSNRGLCGG
;
A
#
# COMPACT_ATOMS: atom_id res chain seq x y z
N MET A 1 -48.79 -9.10 -5.13
CA MET A 1 -48.45 -8.02 -4.18
C MET A 1 -47.15 -8.36 -3.47
N ALA A 2 -46.19 -7.44 -3.41
CA ALA A 2 -44.95 -7.68 -2.66
C ALA A 2 -45.29 -8.01 -1.20
N ASN A 3 -44.84 -9.17 -0.71
CA ASN A 3 -45.16 -9.65 0.62
C ASN A 3 -44.45 -8.74 1.64
N ILE A 4 -45.20 -8.00 2.48
CA ILE A 4 -44.69 -7.05 3.48
C ILE A 4 -43.58 -7.67 4.35
N ARG A 5 -43.66 -8.99 4.64
CA ARG A 5 -42.62 -9.72 5.38
C ARG A 5 -41.27 -9.75 4.66
N GLN A 6 -41.25 -9.86 3.33
CA GLN A 6 -40.01 -9.83 2.55
C GLN A 6 -39.35 -8.45 2.59
N LEU A 7 -40.14 -7.38 2.55
CA LEU A 7 -39.63 -6.01 2.68
C LEU A 7 -39.00 -5.77 4.05
N ASP A 8 -39.64 -6.23 5.13
CA ASP A 8 -39.06 -6.10 6.48
C ASP A 8 -37.77 -6.92 6.64
N LYS A 9 -37.74 -8.15 6.09
CA LYS A 9 -36.53 -8.99 6.09
C LYS A 9 -35.38 -8.30 5.35
N ARG A 10 -35.64 -7.72 4.17
CA ARG A 10 -34.62 -6.97 3.40
C ARG A 10 -34.14 -5.74 4.16
N ARG A 11 -35.04 -4.97 4.78
CA ARG A 11 -34.71 -3.81 5.61
C ARG A 11 -33.76 -4.17 6.76
N LYS A 12 -34.04 -5.27 7.47
CA LYS A 12 -33.17 -5.79 8.55
C LYS A 12 -31.80 -6.22 8.02
N SER A 13 -31.76 -6.92 6.89
CA SER A 13 -30.51 -7.36 6.25
C SER A 13 -29.62 -6.18 5.86
N VAL A 14 -30.16 -5.19 5.16
CA VAL A 14 -29.41 -3.97 4.75
C VAL A 14 -28.90 -3.20 5.97
N ARG A 15 -29.70 -3.11 7.05
CA ARG A 15 -29.27 -2.47 8.30
C ARG A 15 -28.08 -3.19 8.93
N ASN A 16 -28.05 -4.52 8.88
CA ASN A 16 -26.92 -5.31 9.39
C ASN A 16 -25.68 -5.14 8.51
N ILE A 17 -25.82 -5.20 7.19
CA ILE A 17 -24.72 -4.94 6.25
C ILE A 17 -24.11 -3.55 6.52
N ARG A 18 -24.95 -2.51 6.69
CA ARG A 18 -24.50 -1.15 7.03
C ARG A 18 -23.67 -1.10 8.31
N LYS A 19 -24.06 -1.85 9.35
CA LYS A 19 -23.29 -1.91 10.61
C LYS A 19 -21.93 -2.59 10.41
N ILE A 20 -21.90 -3.68 9.64
CA ILE A 20 -20.67 -4.41 9.34
C ILE A 20 -19.71 -3.53 8.54
N THR A 21 -20.17 -2.92 7.44
CA THR A 21 -19.33 -2.07 6.59
C THR A 21 -18.86 -0.82 7.32
N ARG A 22 -19.69 -0.22 8.18
CA ARG A 22 -19.27 0.89 9.06
C ARG A 22 -18.15 0.48 10.02
N THR A 23 -18.21 -0.74 10.55
CA THR A 23 -17.15 -1.25 11.43
C THR A 23 -15.86 -1.51 10.63
N MET A 24 -15.99 -2.08 9.43
CA MET A 24 -14.85 -2.29 8.52
C MET A 24 -14.18 -0.98 8.12
N GLU A 25 -14.96 0.08 7.85
CA GLU A 25 -14.49 1.44 7.59
C GLU A 25 -13.60 1.94 8.74
N LEU A 26 -14.11 1.90 9.98
CA LEU A 26 -13.35 2.35 11.17
C LEU A 26 -12.05 1.56 11.37
N ILE A 27 -12.09 0.24 11.19
CA ILE A 27 -10.90 -0.62 11.28
C ILE A 27 -9.89 -0.26 10.18
N ALA A 28 -10.36 -0.02 8.95
CA ALA A 28 -9.51 0.36 7.83
C ALA A 28 -8.84 1.72 8.10
N THR A 29 -9.58 2.71 8.59
CA THR A 29 -9.05 4.02 8.98
C THR A 29 -7.94 3.90 10.04
N ALA A 30 -8.18 3.12 11.09
CA ALA A 30 -7.19 2.90 12.15
C ALA A 30 -5.91 2.22 11.61
N ARG A 31 -6.06 1.21 10.74
CA ARG A 31 -4.92 0.52 10.11
C ARG A 31 -4.16 1.42 9.14
N PHE A 32 -4.87 2.24 8.37
CA PHE A 32 -4.27 3.22 7.46
C PHE A 32 -3.41 4.22 8.23
N LYS A 33 -3.96 4.82 9.29
CA LYS A 33 -3.20 5.75 10.15
C LYS A 33 -1.93 5.11 10.69
N LYS A 34 -2.04 3.91 11.29
CA LYS A 34 -0.87 3.16 11.78
C LYS A 34 0.16 2.83 10.69
N ALA A 35 -0.26 2.62 9.44
CA ALA A 35 0.66 2.40 8.33
C ALA A 35 1.36 3.71 7.91
N MET A 36 0.61 4.80 7.83
CA MET A 36 1.13 6.13 7.49
C MET A 36 2.13 6.63 8.54
N ASP A 37 1.82 6.46 9.84
CA ASP A 37 2.71 6.83 10.93
C ASP A 37 4.05 6.07 10.86
N ARG A 38 4.00 4.78 10.50
CA ARG A 38 5.21 3.95 10.30
C ARG A 38 6.03 4.38 9.09
N ALA A 39 5.37 4.77 8.00
CA ALA A 39 6.07 5.31 6.83
C ALA A 39 6.75 6.64 7.16
N ALA A 40 6.05 7.54 7.85
CA ALA A 40 6.59 8.83 8.27
C ALA A 40 7.80 8.68 9.19
N ALA A 41 7.75 7.74 10.15
CA ALA A 41 8.87 7.45 11.05
C ALA A 41 10.13 6.91 10.33
N ALA A 42 9.99 6.36 9.11
CA ALA A 42 11.11 5.86 8.32
C ALA A 42 11.72 6.92 7.38
N ASN A 43 11.12 8.11 7.29
CA ASN A 43 11.54 9.14 6.33
C ASN A 43 12.98 9.61 6.58
N ASP A 44 13.31 10.01 7.81
CA ASP A 44 14.63 10.58 8.13
C ASP A 44 15.77 9.59 7.84
N TYR A 45 15.55 8.30 8.15
CA TYR A 45 16.50 7.24 7.80
C TYR A 45 16.66 7.12 6.29
N THR A 46 15.54 7.06 5.56
CA THR A 46 15.52 6.91 4.11
C THR A 46 16.20 8.09 3.42
N GLU A 47 15.96 9.31 3.89
CA GLU A 47 16.62 10.51 3.37
C GLU A 47 18.12 10.48 3.63
N ARG A 48 18.54 10.13 4.86
CA ARG A 48 19.95 10.14 5.22
C ARG A 48 20.75 9.07 4.48
N ILE A 49 20.24 7.85 4.35
CA ILE A 49 20.92 6.79 3.60
C ILE A 49 20.98 7.11 2.11
N THR A 50 19.92 7.70 1.55
CA THR A 50 19.91 8.12 0.14
C THR A 50 20.96 9.20 -0.11
N GLN A 51 21.10 10.15 0.83
CA GLN A 51 22.13 11.19 0.74
C GLN A 51 23.54 10.59 0.77
N ILE A 52 23.82 9.67 1.71
CA ILE A 52 25.14 9.00 1.81
C ILE A 52 25.47 8.24 0.53
N VAL A 53 24.51 7.49 -0.03
CA VAL A 53 24.71 6.73 -1.28
C VAL A 53 24.97 7.68 -2.45
N ARG A 54 24.26 8.82 -2.51
CA ARG A 54 24.46 9.83 -3.54
C ARG A 54 25.83 10.48 -3.44
N ASP A 55 26.24 10.88 -2.23
CA ASP A 55 27.55 11.49 -1.99
C ASP A 55 28.67 10.52 -2.37
N LEU A 56 28.55 9.24 -1.99
CA LEU A 56 29.49 8.19 -2.36
C LEU A 56 29.58 7.98 -3.88
N ALA A 57 28.44 7.95 -4.57
CA ALA A 57 28.41 7.85 -6.03
C ALA A 57 29.07 9.05 -6.72
N SER A 58 28.96 10.25 -6.14
CA SER A 58 29.57 11.48 -6.67
C SER A 58 31.06 11.63 -6.39
N ALA A 59 31.57 10.98 -5.34
CA ALA A 59 32.95 11.10 -4.90
C ALA A 59 33.98 10.43 -5.82
N GLY A 60 33.55 9.78 -6.91
CA GLY A 60 34.44 9.23 -7.92
C GLY A 60 35.28 8.04 -7.45
N LEU A 61 34.89 7.37 -6.36
CA LEU A 61 35.45 6.05 -6.05
C LEU A 61 35.12 5.11 -7.22
N GLU A 62 36.14 4.42 -7.75
CA GLU A 62 35.96 3.32 -8.70
C GLU A 62 35.25 2.14 -7.99
N VAL A 63 33.94 2.30 -7.74
CA VAL A 63 33.10 1.27 -7.14
C VAL A 63 32.58 0.37 -8.26
N SER A 64 33.27 -0.75 -8.47
CA SER A 64 32.76 -1.83 -9.32
C SER A 64 31.66 -2.59 -8.58
N HIS A 65 30.40 -2.14 -8.73
CA HIS A 65 29.23 -2.81 -8.16
C HIS A 65 28.17 -3.12 -9.24
N PRO A 66 27.68 -4.37 -9.37
CA PRO A 66 26.73 -4.77 -10.43
C PRO A 66 25.39 -4.01 -10.45
N LEU A 67 25.00 -3.36 -9.34
CA LEU A 67 23.80 -2.50 -9.26
C LEU A 67 24.06 -1.05 -9.65
N LEU A 68 25.32 -0.61 -9.75
CA LEU A 68 25.71 0.75 -10.14
C LEU A 68 26.29 0.80 -11.57
N ALA A 69 26.53 -0.36 -12.19
CA ALA A 69 27.07 -0.45 -13.54
C ALA A 69 25.99 -0.16 -14.60
N ASP A 70 26.32 0.72 -15.55
CA ASP A 70 25.50 0.96 -16.73
C ASP A 70 25.44 -0.29 -17.62
N ARG A 71 24.22 -0.63 -18.05
CA ARG A 71 23.97 -1.80 -18.91
C ARG A 71 23.52 -1.32 -20.29
N PRO A 72 24.37 -1.41 -21.34
CA PRO A 72 24.05 -0.87 -22.66
C PRO A 72 22.94 -1.63 -23.40
N GLN A 73 22.69 -2.90 -23.02
CA GLN A 73 21.59 -3.71 -23.54
C GLN A 73 20.75 -4.27 -22.40
N LEU A 74 19.45 -3.98 -22.44
CA LEU A 74 18.46 -4.46 -21.48
C LEU A 74 17.59 -5.51 -22.15
N ASN A 75 17.85 -6.80 -21.87
CA ASN A 75 17.10 -7.91 -22.47
C ASN A 75 15.83 -8.27 -21.67
N HIS A 76 15.85 -8.01 -20.36
CA HIS A 76 14.78 -8.39 -19.44
C HIS A 76 14.58 -7.31 -18.38
N ALA A 77 13.34 -7.12 -17.97
CA ALA A 77 12.96 -6.29 -16.83
C ALA A 77 12.10 -7.12 -15.88
N THR A 78 12.25 -6.89 -14.58
CA THR A 78 11.43 -7.52 -13.55
C THR A 78 10.43 -6.53 -13.03
N LEU A 79 9.14 -6.87 -13.13
CA LEU A 79 8.06 -6.08 -12.53
C LEU A 79 7.73 -6.64 -11.15
N LEU A 80 7.82 -5.79 -10.12
CA LEU A 80 7.32 -6.09 -8.78
C LEU A 80 5.97 -5.39 -8.58
N MET A 81 4.89 -6.18 -8.51
CA MET A 81 3.56 -5.67 -8.18
C MET A 81 3.22 -5.95 -6.72
N LEU A 82 2.88 -4.90 -5.98
CA LEU A 82 2.40 -5.02 -4.61
C LEU A 82 0.88 -4.85 -4.60
N THR A 83 0.16 -5.90 -4.21
CA THR A 83 -1.30 -5.91 -4.16
C THR A 83 -1.80 -6.18 -2.74
N SER A 84 -3.10 -5.99 -2.53
CA SER A 84 -3.70 -6.27 -1.23
C SER A 84 -4.02 -7.75 -1.06
N ASN A 85 -3.87 -8.26 0.17
CA ASN A 85 -4.31 -9.61 0.53
C ASN A 85 -5.82 -9.71 0.81
N ARG A 86 -6.57 -8.59 0.76
CA ARG A 86 -7.99 -8.53 1.13
C ARG A 86 -8.78 -7.71 0.11
N GLY A 87 -9.95 -8.20 -0.29
CA GLY A 87 -10.86 -7.47 -1.18
C GLY A 87 -11.64 -6.34 -0.48
N LEU A 88 -12.72 -5.89 -1.14
CA LEU A 88 -13.55 -4.75 -0.72
C LEU A 88 -12.77 -3.42 -0.62
N CYS A 89 -11.75 -3.28 -1.47
CA CYS A 89 -10.87 -2.12 -1.55
C CYS A 89 -11.29 -1.09 -2.60
N GLY A 90 -12.43 -1.30 -3.26
CA GLY A 90 -12.74 -0.56 -4.49
C GLY A 90 -11.84 -1.00 -5.65
N GLY A 91 -12.07 -0.39 -6.81
CA GLY A 91 -11.24 -0.47 -7.99
C GLY A 91 -11.03 0.94 -8.54
#